data_AF-A0A380DVL4-F1
#
_entry.id   AF-A0A380DVL4-F1
#
_cell.length_a   1.000
_cell.length_b   1.000
_cell.length_c   1.000
_cell.angle_alpha   90.00
_cell.angle_beta   90.00
_cell.angle_gamma   90.00
#
_symmetry.space_group_name_H-M   'P 1'
#
loop_
_entity.id
_entity.type
_entity.pdbx_description
1 polymer ?
#
loop_
_entity_poly.entity_id
_entity_poly.type
_entity_poly.pdbx_seq_one_letter_code
_entity_poly.pdbx_strand_id
1 'polypeptide(L)'
;MKFHDGTEYIAVSDGFVEVRKDKVSIIVQTAETAREIDVERAKLAKARAESHLENDDDNTDIHRAERALERANNRLRVAELK
;
A
#
# COMPACT_ATOMS: atom_id res chain seq x y z
N MET A 1 10.07 -3.01 -14.17
CA MET A 1 8.71 -2.57 -14.55
C MET A 1 8.84 -1.69 -15.78
N LYS A 2 8.09 -1.96 -16.86
CA LYS A 2 8.09 -1.11 -18.05
C LYS A 2 6.83 -0.25 -17.99
N PHE A 3 7.02 1.05 -17.78
CA PHE A 3 5.94 2.02 -17.83
C PHE A 3 5.43 2.15 -19.26
N HIS A 4 4.12 2.17 -19.45
CA HIS A 4 3.53 2.53 -20.74
C HIS A 4 3.55 4.05 -20.91
N ASP A 5 3.51 4.52 -22.14
CA ASP A 5 3.51 5.94 -22.49
C ASP A 5 2.39 6.68 -21.74
N GLY A 6 2.75 7.63 -20.86
CA GLY A 6 1.81 8.39 -20.02
C GLY A 6 2.20 8.47 -18.54
N THR A 7 1.21 8.75 -17.68
CA THR A 7 1.35 8.73 -16.21
C THR A 7 0.86 7.39 -15.67
N GLU A 8 1.64 6.74 -14.81
CA GLU A 8 1.26 5.49 -14.14
C GLU A 8 1.35 5.66 -12.62
N TYR A 9 0.33 5.21 -11.90
CA TYR A 9 0.26 5.27 -10.44
C TYR A 9 0.55 3.90 -9.85
N ILE A 10 1.42 3.87 -8.83
CA ILE A 10 1.87 2.66 -8.16
C ILE A 10 1.64 2.81 -6.66
N ALA A 11 0.96 1.85 -6.06
CA ALA A 11 0.87 1.71 -4.62
C ALA A 11 2.14 1.04 -4.12
N VAL A 12 2.89 1.72 -3.27
CA VAL A 12 4.08 1.18 -2.62
C VAL A 12 3.85 1.03 -1.11
N SER A 13 4.54 0.07 -0.51
CA SER A 13 4.64 -0.05 0.95
C SER A 13 5.93 0.61 1.48
N ASP A 14 6.24 0.36 2.75
CA ASP A 14 7.49 0.76 3.39
C ASP A 14 8.73 0.40 2.57
N GLY A 15 9.72 1.29 2.64
CA GLY A 15 10.97 1.18 1.91
C GLY A 15 11.82 2.45 1.97
N PHE A 16 12.77 2.55 1.04
CA PHE A 16 13.71 3.66 0.95
C PHE A 16 13.83 4.17 -0.48
N VAL A 17 14.16 5.45 -0.60
CA VAL A 17 14.45 6.08 -1.89
C VAL A 17 15.93 6.43 -1.92
N GLU A 18 16.60 5.98 -2.98
CA GLU A 18 17.98 6.34 -3.29
C GLU A 18 17.98 7.27 -4.51
N VAL A 19 18.45 8.49 -4.33
CA VAL A 19 18.57 9.49 -5.41
C VAL A 19 20.03 9.67 -5.78
N ARG A 20 20.35 9.42 -7.04
CA ARG A 20 21.64 9.70 -7.68
C ARG A 20 21.45 10.77 -8.77
N LYS A 21 22.56 11.29 -9.30
CA LYS A 21 22.56 12.40 -10.28
C LYS A 21 21.70 12.12 -11.51
N ASP A 22 21.66 10.88 -11.97
CA ASP A 22 21.02 10.43 -13.21
C ASP A 22 19.91 9.39 -12.99
N LYS A 23 19.71 8.93 -11.75
CA LYS A 23 18.81 7.82 -11.43
C LYS A 23 18.18 7.97 -10.06
N VAL A 24 16.87 7.70 -9.99
CA VAL A 24 16.15 7.47 -8.72
C VAL A 24 15.82 6.00 -8.63
N SER A 25 16.12 5.37 -7.48
CA SER A 25 15.75 3.98 -7.18
C SER A 25 14.85 3.98 -5.96
N ILE A 26 13.71 3.30 -6.07
CA ILE A 26 12.76 3.11 -4.97
C ILE A 26 12.80 1.63 -4.61
N ILE A 27 13.14 1.32 -3.35
CA ILE A 27 13.31 -0.04 -2.85
C ILE A 27 12.26 -0.25 -1.78
N VAL A 28 11.25 -1.05 -2.08
CA VAL A 28 10.06 -1.24 -1.23
C VAL A 28 9.72 -2.72 -1.13
N GLN A 29 9.00 -3.11 -0.09
CA GLN A 29 8.57 -4.50 0.09
C GLN A 29 7.52 -4.93 -0.95
N THR A 30 6.59 -4.04 -1.29
CA THR A 30 5.57 -4.27 -2.31
C THR A 30 5.41 -3.03 -3.19
N ALA A 31 5.21 -3.26 -4.49
CA ALA A 31 4.85 -2.26 -5.47
C ALA A 31 3.80 -2.86 -6.42
N GLU A 32 2.63 -2.24 -6.50
CA GLU A 32 1.49 -2.70 -7.32
C GLU A 32 0.99 -1.55 -8.20
N THR A 33 0.82 -1.78 -9.50
CA THR A 33 0.16 -0.78 -10.36
C THR A 33 -1.30 -0.61 -9.99
N ALA A 34 -1.88 0.55 -10.30
CA ALA A 34 -3.32 0.78 -10.15
C ALA A 34 -4.20 -0.30 -10.82
N ARG A 35 -3.70 -0.95 -11.89
CA ARG A 35 -4.40 -2.00 -12.64
C ARG A 35 -4.27 -3.40 -12.01
N GLU A 36 -3.18 -3.67 -11.29
CA GLU A 36 -2.93 -4.95 -10.61
C GLU A 36 -3.60 -5.03 -9.23
N ILE A 37 -4.03 -3.91 -8.67
CA ILE A 37 -4.66 -3.87 -7.34
C ILE A 37 -6.01 -4.60 -7.37
N ASP A 38 -6.10 -5.66 -6.59
CA ASP A 38 -7.37 -6.30 -6.23
C ASP A 38 -8.11 -5.46 -5.18
N VAL A 39 -9.11 -4.71 -5.65
CA VAL A 39 -9.88 -3.77 -4.83
C VAL A 39 -10.68 -4.47 -3.74
N GLU A 40 -11.28 -5.63 -4.03
CA GLU A 40 -12.09 -6.36 -3.04
C GLU A 40 -11.22 -6.92 -1.93
N ARG A 41 -10.03 -7.44 -2.29
CA ARG A 41 -9.04 -7.86 -1.30
C ARG A 41 -8.55 -6.70 -0.45
N ALA A 42 -8.33 -5.52 -1.03
CA ALA A 42 -7.92 -4.33 -0.29
C ALA A 42 -9.00 -3.84 0.68
N LYS A 43 -10.29 -3.85 0.29
CA LYS A 43 -11.42 -3.54 1.18
C LYS A 43 -11.52 -4.52 2.35
N LEU A 44 -11.37 -5.81 2.09
CA LEU A 44 -11.41 -6.83 3.14
C LEU A 44 -10.24 -6.69 4.12
N ALA A 45 -9.05 -6.33 3.62
CA ALA A 45 -7.89 -6.05 4.47
C ALA A 45 -8.10 -4.82 5.34
N LYS A 46 -8.70 -3.76 4.79
CA LYS A 46 -9.10 -2.55 5.54
C LYS A 46 -10.06 -2.90 6.67
N ALA A 47 -11.17 -3.58 6.38
CA ALA A 47 -12.18 -3.93 7.38
C ALA A 47 -11.61 -4.81 8.52
N ARG A 48 -10.71 -5.75 8.20
CA ARG A 48 -10.01 -6.56 9.21
C ARG A 48 -9.09 -5.71 10.09
N ALA A 49 -8.34 -4.80 9.49
CA ALA A 49 -7.44 -3.92 10.23
C ALA A 49 -8.21 -2.97 11.14
N GLU A 50 -9.31 -2.38 10.67
CA GLU A 50 -10.22 -1.55 11.47
C GLU A 50 -10.81 -2.35 12.63
N SER A 51 -11.33 -3.55 12.36
CA SER A 51 -11.83 -4.42 13.43
C SER A 51 -10.75 -4.75 14.46
N HIS A 52 -9.50 -4.99 14.06
CA HIS A 52 -8.41 -5.20 15.02
C HIS A 52 -8.13 -3.96 15.86
N LEU A 53 -8.20 -2.75 15.30
CA LEU A 53 -8.00 -1.51 16.05
C LEU A 53 -9.13 -1.20 17.04
N GLU A 54 -10.35 -1.66 16.75
CA GLU A 54 -11.52 -1.49 17.62
C GLU A 54 -11.57 -2.51 18.77
N ASN A 55 -10.81 -3.61 18.68
CA ASN A 55 -10.77 -4.65 19.70
C ASN A 55 -9.66 -4.35 20.73
N ASP A 56 -10.06 -3.93 21.93
CA ASP A 56 -9.21 -3.67 23.12
C ASP A 56 -8.63 -4.94 23.79
N ASP A 57 -8.40 -6.00 23.02
CA ASP A 57 -7.77 -7.20 23.57
C ASP A 57 -6.27 -6.93 23.82
N ASP A 58 -5.78 -7.23 25.02
CA ASP A 58 -4.40 -6.96 25.49
C ASP A 58 -3.29 -7.60 24.60
N ASN A 59 -3.68 -8.47 23.67
CA ASN A 59 -2.81 -9.21 22.76
C ASN A 59 -2.83 -8.69 21.32
N THR A 60 -3.61 -7.64 21.03
CA THR A 60 -3.69 -7.02 19.71
C THR A 60 -2.47 -6.15 19.47
N ASP A 61 -1.66 -6.50 18.46
CA ASP A 61 -0.59 -5.63 17.96
C ASP A 61 -1.20 -4.46 17.17
N ILE A 62 -1.55 -3.38 17.89
CA ILE A 62 -2.14 -2.16 17.36
C ILE A 62 -1.28 -1.60 16.21
N HIS A 63 0.04 -1.54 16.38
CA HIS A 63 0.94 -1.01 15.36
C HIS A 63 0.97 -1.84 14.07
N ARG A 64 0.79 -3.16 14.18
CA ARG A 64 0.61 -4.01 13.01
C ARG A 64 -0.73 -3.75 12.32
N ALA A 65 -1.80 -3.56 13.08
CA ALA A 65 -3.12 -3.24 12.54
C ALA A 65 -3.14 -1.87 11.85
N GLU A 66 -2.53 -0.84 12.45
CA GLU A 66 -2.34 0.51 11.86
C GLU A 66 -1.62 0.42 10.50
N ARG A 67 -0.46 -0.23 10.46
CA ARG A 67 0.29 -0.40 9.19
C ARG A 67 -0.50 -1.19 8.15
N ALA A 68 -1.30 -2.18 8.57
CA ALA A 68 -2.16 -2.92 7.67
C ALA A 68 -3.27 -2.04 7.07
N LEU A 69 -3.86 -1.17 7.91
CA LEU A 69 -4.87 -0.21 7.50
C LEU A 69 -4.30 0.82 6.52
N GLU A 70 -3.14 1.40 6.82
CA GLU A 70 -2.45 2.34 5.93
C GLU A 70 -2.17 1.75 4.55
N ARG A 71 -1.64 0.51 4.50
CA ARG A 71 -1.40 -0.19 3.23
C ARG A 71 -2.69 -0.44 2.45
N ALA A 72 -3.75 -0.86 3.12
CA ALA A 72 -5.03 -1.11 2.49
C ALA A 72 -5.64 0.19 1.91
N ASN A 73 -5.61 1.28 2.67
CA ASN A 73 -6.07 2.59 2.23
C ASN A 73 -5.23 3.11 1.05
N ASN A 74 -3.90 2.95 1.07
CA ASN A 74 -3.04 3.35 -0.04
C ASN A 74 -3.40 2.61 -1.34
N ARG A 75 -3.59 1.29 -1.26
CA ARG A 75 -4.03 0.48 -2.41
C ARG A 75 -5.37 0.94 -2.97
N LEU A 76 -6.35 1.18 -2.11
CA LEU A 76 -7.66 1.67 -2.54
C LEU A 76 -7.56 3.02 -3.23
N ARG A 77 -6.81 3.96 -2.64
CA ARG A 77 -6.58 5.29 -3.22
C ARG A 77 -5.90 5.21 -4.59
N VAL A 78 -4.87 4.39 -4.75
CA VAL A 78 -4.17 4.27 -6.04
C VAL A 78 -5.05 3.59 -7.09
N ALA A 79 -5.88 2.61 -6.71
CA ALA A 79 -6.82 1.96 -7.63
C ALA A 79 -7.87 2.92 -8.22
N GLU A 80 -8.14 4.04 -7.54
CA GLU A 80 -9.02 5.12 -8.02
C GLU A 80 -8.34 6.06 -9.03
N LEU A 81 -7.00 6.07 -9.09
CA LEU A 81 -6.21 6.95 -9.96
C LEU A 81 -5.92 6.35 -11.36
N LYS A 82 -6.47 5.17 -11.65
CA LYS A 82 -6.29 4.46 -12.92
C LYS A 82 -6.85 5.20 -14.13
#